data_AF-A0A7X1NM79-F1
#
_entry.id   AF-A0A7X1NM79-F1
#
_cell.length_a   1.000
_cell.length_b   1.000
_cell.length_c   1.000
_cell.angle_alpha   90.00
_cell.angle_beta   90.00
_cell.angle_gamma   90.00
#
_symmetry.space_group_name_H-M   'P 1'
#
loop_
_entity.id
_entity.type
_entity.pdbx_description
1 polymer ?
#
loop_
_entity_poly.entity_id
_entity_poly.type
_entity_poly.pdbx_seq_one_letter_code
_entity_poly.pdbx_strand_id
1 'polypeptide(L)'
;MTTDDAASATPTDLTPEVAGAGGPAATYEDRVLGCLLGIMAGDAYGVLATVGDDPTGALGDPADLAVSDATQLTLYTVDGLVDALEWANDGVAADETACLWLAYLRWLTCQGEHLPANAPAPPGRWIDAQEDLLPVHEPDGDTVRALLTGEMGTRSRPVNPQAEGAGALMRSAPFGLVPRIPESMVERLTVDAAALTHGSAAARGTAALFSGIIRALAIDGLSLAEALRLVRGEEQDLARGAAHDAGATGVPSGSTAPVPLTGEADRPGARRGAAGDAATTGDAGDGRVAAAAVAATTADATTTGSRAESTTAAGTFEAALQAVLEGVDEAASPRDQLAAALAHAAAAGRPDASSTIAASLAGGMIGALHGTAALPTGYLDAPGVAAVVRGMARALLSATTGS
;
A
#
# COMPACT_ATOMS: atom_id res chain seq x y z
N MET A 1 -75.42 30.57 28.73
CA MET A 1 -73.94 30.69 28.79
C MET A 1 -73.43 29.32 29.19
N THR A 2 -73.13 28.44 28.21
CA THR A 2 -71.79 28.24 27.61
C THR A 2 -70.79 27.77 28.67
N THR A 3 -70.16 26.60 28.62
CA THR A 3 -69.97 25.58 27.59
C THR A 3 -69.48 24.30 28.28
N ASP A 4 -69.86 23.17 27.69
CA ASP A 4 -69.23 21.86 27.77
C ASP A 4 -67.76 21.95 27.34
N ASP A 5 -66.83 21.22 27.98
CA ASP A 5 -65.57 20.88 27.31
C ASP A 5 -65.01 19.54 27.80
N ALA A 6 -64.97 18.62 26.84
CA ALA A 6 -64.54 17.25 26.94
C ALA A 6 -63.07 17.14 26.50
N ALA A 7 -62.41 16.11 27.03
CA ALA A 7 -61.29 15.38 26.43
C ALA A 7 -59.97 16.13 26.17
N SER A 8 -58.87 15.59 26.71
CA SER A 8 -57.90 14.89 25.87
C SER A 8 -56.84 14.23 26.75
N ALA A 9 -56.91 12.90 26.84
CA ALA A 9 -55.79 12.09 27.28
C ALA A 9 -54.78 12.08 26.13
N THR A 10 -53.59 12.63 26.37
CA THR A 10 -52.50 12.55 25.39
C THR A 10 -51.90 11.15 25.39
N PRO A 11 -51.64 10.55 24.21
CA PRO A 11 -51.24 9.15 24.10
C PRO A 11 -49.78 8.96 24.49
N THR A 12 -49.55 7.83 25.14
CA THR A 12 -48.26 7.18 25.34
C THR A 12 -47.53 7.04 24.01
N ASP A 13 -46.51 7.86 23.76
CA ASP A 13 -45.58 7.64 22.66
C ASP A 13 -44.53 6.61 23.13
N LEU A 14 -44.91 5.34 23.01
CA LEU A 14 -43.98 4.22 23.01
C LEU A 14 -43.26 4.24 21.67
N THR A 15 -42.23 5.06 21.53
CA THR A 15 -41.20 4.77 20.54
C THR A 15 -40.45 3.53 21.03
N PRO A 16 -40.38 2.44 20.24
CA PRO A 16 -39.42 1.40 20.55
C PRO A 16 -38.05 2.02 20.32
N GLU A 17 -37.33 2.26 21.41
CA GLU A 17 -35.89 2.42 21.39
C GLU A 17 -35.35 1.17 20.68
N VAL A 18 -35.03 1.31 19.39
CA VAL A 18 -34.24 0.32 18.68
C VAL A 18 -32.88 0.39 19.35
N ALA A 19 -32.72 -0.41 20.39
CA ALA A 19 -31.44 -0.76 20.96
C ALA A 19 -30.66 -1.46 19.84
N GLY A 20 -30.01 -0.66 19.00
CA GLY A 20 -28.97 -1.13 18.13
C GLY A 20 -27.97 -1.82 19.03
N ALA A 21 -27.77 -3.11 18.81
CA ALA A 21 -26.72 -3.89 19.45
C ALA A 21 -25.36 -3.38 18.96
N GLY A 22 -24.96 -2.19 19.39
CA GLY A 22 -23.65 -1.63 19.16
C GLY A 22 -22.80 -1.94 20.39
N GLY A 23 -21.84 -2.83 20.25
CA GLY A 23 -20.74 -2.92 21.21
C GLY A 23 -20.04 -1.56 21.37
N PRO A 24 -19.18 -1.40 22.39
CA PRO A 24 -18.40 -0.16 22.53
C PRO A 24 -17.63 0.12 21.23
N ALA A 25 -17.57 1.40 20.84
CA ALA A 25 -16.83 1.83 19.66
C ALA A 25 -15.35 1.39 19.76
N ALA A 26 -14.78 0.94 18.64
CA ALA A 26 -13.38 0.49 18.58
C ALA A 26 -12.42 1.60 19.05
N THR A 27 -11.48 1.24 19.93
CA THR A 27 -10.44 2.16 20.41
C THR A 27 -9.43 2.44 19.31
N TYR A 28 -8.59 3.46 19.49
CA TYR A 28 -7.51 3.75 18.55
C TYR A 28 -6.57 2.54 18.36
N GLU A 29 -6.19 1.87 19.45
CA GLU A 29 -5.33 0.67 19.40
C GLU A 29 -5.98 -0.46 18.62
N ASP A 30 -7.28 -0.67 18.83
CA ASP A 30 -8.06 -1.68 18.11
C ASP A 30 -8.19 -1.35 16.62
N ARG A 31 -8.31 -0.06 16.26
CA ARG A 31 -8.33 0.43 14.87
C ARG A 31 -6.98 0.31 14.18
N VAL A 32 -5.87 0.58 14.88
CA VAL A 32 -4.51 0.36 14.37
C VAL A 32 -4.32 -1.11 14.03
N LEU A 33 -4.66 -1.99 14.97
CA LEU A 33 -4.55 -3.43 14.78
C LEU A 33 -5.48 -3.94 13.67
N GLY A 34 -6.74 -3.48 13.68
CA GLY A 34 -7.73 -3.81 12.66
C GLY A 34 -7.28 -3.37 11.26
N CYS A 35 -6.73 -2.17 11.11
CA CYS A 35 -6.22 -1.66 9.85
C CYS A 35 -5.09 -2.55 9.29
N LEU A 36 -4.07 -2.85 10.09
CA LEU A 36 -2.91 -3.62 9.62
C LEU A 36 -3.26 -5.08 9.32
N LEU A 37 -4.09 -5.74 10.15
CA LEU A 37 -4.57 -7.09 9.86
C LEU A 37 -5.59 -7.12 8.72
N GLY A 38 -6.36 -6.06 8.53
CA GLY A 38 -7.27 -5.90 7.39
C GLY A 38 -6.51 -5.78 6.07
N ILE A 39 -5.41 -5.02 6.04
CA ILE A 39 -4.48 -4.96 4.90
C ILE A 39 -3.96 -6.35 4.55
N MET A 40 -3.51 -7.12 5.56
CA MET A 40 -3.06 -8.50 5.38
C MET A 40 -4.16 -9.40 4.82
N ALA A 41 -5.37 -9.36 5.40
CA ALA A 41 -6.49 -10.18 4.96
C ALA A 41 -6.89 -9.87 3.51
N GLY A 42 -6.96 -8.57 3.16
CA GLY A 42 -7.28 -8.13 1.82
C GLY A 42 -6.20 -8.48 0.80
N ASP A 43 -4.94 -8.37 1.19
CA ASP A 43 -3.80 -8.79 0.35
C ASP A 43 -3.85 -10.30 0.07
N ALA A 44 -3.97 -11.13 1.10
CA ALA A 44 -4.10 -12.58 0.95
C ALA A 44 -5.32 -12.99 0.09
N TYR A 45 -6.47 -12.34 0.30
CA TYR A 45 -7.67 -12.54 -0.52
C TYR A 45 -7.39 -12.24 -1.99
N GLY A 46 -6.74 -11.11 -2.24
CA GLY A 46 -6.34 -10.67 -3.56
C GLY A 46 -5.33 -11.59 -4.24
N VAL A 47 -4.37 -12.14 -3.48
CA VAL A 47 -3.39 -13.12 -3.98
C VAL A 47 -4.09 -14.40 -4.44
N LEU A 48 -4.95 -14.97 -3.58
CA LEU A 48 -5.72 -16.17 -3.90
C LEU A 48 -6.60 -15.98 -5.15
N ALA A 49 -7.30 -14.84 -5.24
CA ALA A 49 -8.13 -14.51 -6.39
C ALA A 49 -7.31 -14.44 -7.70
N THR A 50 -6.13 -13.80 -7.66
CA THR A 50 -5.26 -13.63 -8.84
C THR A 50 -4.72 -14.98 -9.36
N VAL A 51 -4.43 -15.93 -8.47
CA VAL A 51 -3.96 -17.27 -8.86
C VAL A 51 -5.10 -18.23 -9.23
N GLY A 52 -6.36 -17.81 -9.06
CA GLY A 52 -7.55 -18.60 -9.40
C GLY A 52 -8.01 -19.59 -8.33
N ASP A 53 -7.49 -19.47 -7.10
CA ASP A 53 -7.96 -20.23 -5.94
C ASP A 53 -9.21 -19.57 -5.31
N ASP A 54 -9.86 -20.26 -4.37
CA ASP A 54 -11.00 -19.70 -3.62
C ASP A 54 -10.51 -18.61 -2.64
N PRO A 55 -10.80 -17.32 -2.91
CA PRO A 55 -10.24 -16.23 -2.12
C PRO A 55 -10.87 -16.14 -0.72
N THR A 56 -12.03 -16.77 -0.50
CA THR A 56 -12.67 -16.80 0.83
C THR A 56 -11.83 -17.56 1.85
N GLY A 57 -10.87 -18.38 1.40
CA GLY A 57 -9.85 -18.99 2.26
C GLY A 57 -9.07 -17.96 3.09
N ALA A 58 -8.86 -16.74 2.59
CA ALA A 58 -8.22 -15.67 3.34
C ALA A 58 -9.05 -15.18 4.54
N LEU A 59 -10.35 -15.45 4.56
CA LEU A 59 -11.24 -15.11 5.68
C LEU A 59 -11.37 -16.24 6.71
N GLY A 60 -10.59 -17.30 6.55
CA GLY A 60 -10.48 -18.43 7.46
C GLY A 60 -9.32 -18.29 8.45
N ASP A 61 -8.50 -19.34 8.55
CA ASP A 61 -7.29 -19.39 9.38
C ASP A 61 -6.12 -18.74 8.62
N PRO A 62 -5.50 -17.68 9.17
CA PRO A 62 -4.42 -16.98 8.48
C PRO A 62 -3.02 -17.59 8.67
N ALA A 63 -2.88 -18.70 9.39
CA ALA A 63 -1.58 -19.27 9.75
C ALA A 63 -0.64 -19.52 8.55
N ASP A 64 -1.19 -19.96 7.42
CA ASP A 64 -0.43 -20.37 6.23
C ASP A 64 -0.77 -19.51 4.99
N LEU A 65 -1.33 -18.32 5.17
CA LEU A 65 -1.69 -17.45 4.03
C LEU A 65 -0.46 -16.82 3.39
N ALA A 66 -0.39 -16.92 2.06
CA ALA A 66 0.54 -16.14 1.27
C ALA A 66 0.08 -14.68 1.19
N VAL A 67 1.04 -13.76 1.27
CA VAL A 67 0.84 -12.31 1.14
C VAL A 67 1.79 -11.76 0.08
N SER A 68 1.47 -10.59 -0.48
CA SER A 68 2.31 -9.92 -1.48
C SER A 68 3.23 -8.88 -0.83
N ASP A 69 3.91 -8.10 -1.68
CA ASP A 69 4.66 -6.93 -1.26
C ASP A 69 3.77 -5.86 -0.60
N ALA A 70 2.46 -5.85 -0.83
CA ALA A 70 1.54 -4.92 -0.17
C ALA A 70 1.58 -5.05 1.36
N THR A 71 1.46 -6.27 1.89
CA THR A 71 1.60 -6.52 3.34
C THR A 71 3.01 -6.19 3.80
N GLN A 72 4.04 -6.70 3.12
CA GLN A 72 5.42 -6.52 3.58
C GLN A 72 5.85 -5.05 3.59
N LEU A 73 5.67 -4.33 2.49
CA LEU A 73 6.02 -2.91 2.40
C LEU A 73 5.20 -2.04 3.36
N THR A 74 3.95 -2.42 3.67
CA THR A 74 3.19 -1.78 4.75
C THR A 74 3.89 -1.96 6.08
N LEU A 75 4.31 -3.18 6.44
CA LEU A 75 5.01 -3.46 7.70
C LEU A 75 6.38 -2.76 7.78
N TYR A 76 7.14 -2.71 6.68
CA TYR A 76 8.39 -1.94 6.62
C TYR A 76 8.15 -0.43 6.69
N THR A 77 7.00 0.07 6.23
CA THR A 77 6.60 1.47 6.44
C THR A 77 6.32 1.72 7.93
N VAL A 78 5.64 0.79 8.61
CA VAL A 78 5.47 0.86 10.08
C VAL A 78 6.83 0.88 10.78
N ASP A 79 7.77 0.01 10.38
CA ASP A 79 9.10 -0.06 10.98
C ASP A 79 9.90 1.24 10.78
N GLY A 80 9.89 1.83 9.59
CA GLY A 80 10.53 3.12 9.34
C GLY A 80 9.92 4.27 10.15
N LEU A 81 8.60 4.26 10.37
CA LEU A 81 7.94 5.22 11.26
C LEU A 81 8.31 4.99 12.74
N VAL A 82 8.36 3.73 13.18
CA VAL A 82 8.78 3.37 14.53
C VAL A 82 10.22 3.82 14.79
N ASP A 83 11.13 3.60 13.85
CA ASP A 83 12.53 4.05 13.95
C ASP A 83 12.60 5.57 14.16
N ALA A 84 11.89 6.35 13.35
CA ALA A 84 11.83 7.80 13.50
C ALA A 84 11.22 8.24 14.84
N LEU A 85 10.17 7.55 15.31
CA LEU A 85 9.52 7.83 16.59
C LEU A 85 10.41 7.46 17.79
N GLU A 86 11.17 6.38 17.72
CA GLU A 86 12.14 6.00 18.76
C GLU A 86 13.20 7.09 18.94
N TRP A 87 13.80 7.58 17.85
CA TRP A 87 14.73 8.72 17.91
C TRP A 87 14.07 9.96 18.52
N ALA A 88 12.85 10.28 18.10
CA ALA A 88 12.11 11.42 18.64
C ALA A 88 11.82 11.28 20.15
N ASN A 89 11.48 10.07 20.61
CA ASN A 89 11.24 9.76 22.02
C ASN A 89 12.51 9.87 22.87
N ASP A 90 13.67 9.58 22.27
CA ASP A 90 14.99 9.79 22.88
C ASP A 90 15.45 11.27 22.84
N GLY A 91 14.64 12.16 22.27
CA GLY A 91 14.95 13.59 22.14
C GLY A 91 15.97 13.90 21.06
N VAL A 92 16.17 12.98 20.11
CA VAL A 92 17.10 13.10 18.99
C VAL A 92 16.33 13.34 17.71
N ALA A 93 16.75 14.33 16.92
CA ALA A 93 16.14 14.55 15.60
C ALA A 93 16.55 13.42 14.64
N ALA A 94 15.55 12.86 13.95
CA ALA A 94 15.74 11.92 12.85
C ALA A 94 15.10 12.47 11.56
N ASP A 95 15.66 12.10 10.42
CA ASP A 95 15.02 12.29 9.13
C ASP A 95 14.04 11.13 8.91
N GLU A 96 12.74 11.40 8.97
CA GLU A 96 11.72 10.36 8.87
C GLU A 96 11.74 9.70 7.48
N THR A 97 12.06 10.46 6.44
CA THR A 97 12.15 9.97 5.07
C THR A 97 13.35 9.03 4.91
N ALA A 98 14.47 9.35 5.55
CA ALA A 98 15.63 8.46 5.59
C ALA A 98 15.34 7.16 6.35
N CYS A 99 14.62 7.21 7.47
CA CYS A 99 14.22 6.00 8.22
C CYS A 99 13.37 5.06 7.36
N LEU A 100 12.39 5.61 6.63
CA LEU A 100 11.55 4.88 5.68
C LEU A 100 12.36 4.31 4.52
N TRP A 101 13.28 5.09 3.96
CA TRP A 101 14.14 4.62 2.88
C TRP A 101 15.04 3.46 3.31
N LEU A 102 15.65 3.56 4.49
CA LEU A 102 16.47 2.48 5.06
C LEU A 102 15.62 1.22 5.30
N ALA A 103 14.39 1.35 5.77
CA ALA A 103 13.46 0.23 5.91
C ALA A 103 13.17 -0.44 4.56
N TYR A 104 12.93 0.33 3.50
CA TYR A 104 12.71 -0.23 2.16
C TYR A 104 13.96 -0.89 1.57
N LEU A 105 15.17 -0.39 1.85
CA LEU A 105 16.42 -1.07 1.46
C LEU A 105 16.60 -2.40 2.21
N ARG A 106 16.19 -2.49 3.48
CA ARG A 106 16.18 -3.76 4.22
C ARG A 106 15.17 -4.75 3.65
N TRP A 107 13.96 -4.28 3.34
CA TRP A 107 12.97 -5.10 2.64
C TRP A 107 13.51 -5.65 1.33
N LEU A 108 14.13 -4.80 0.50
CA LEU A 108 14.74 -5.19 -0.78
C LEU A 108 15.82 -6.27 -0.56
N THR A 109 16.66 -6.11 0.46
CA THR A 109 17.68 -7.12 0.82
C THR A 109 17.03 -8.45 1.22
N CYS A 110 15.90 -8.42 1.93
CA CYS A 110 15.15 -9.62 2.30
C CYS A 110 14.51 -10.31 1.09
N GLN A 111 14.28 -9.60 -0.03
CA GLN A 111 13.86 -10.22 -1.29
C GLN A 111 15.01 -10.96 -2.01
N GLY A 112 16.23 -10.95 -1.46
CA GLY A 112 17.42 -11.58 -2.05
C GLY A 112 18.20 -10.66 -2.99
N GLU A 113 17.84 -9.39 -3.08
CA GLU A 113 18.52 -8.41 -3.92
C GLU A 113 19.79 -7.86 -3.25
N HIS A 114 20.77 -7.52 -4.07
CA HIS A 114 22.01 -6.89 -3.61
C HIS A 114 21.94 -5.38 -3.77
N LEU A 115 22.08 -4.66 -2.64
CA LEU A 115 22.13 -3.20 -2.67
C LEU A 115 23.33 -2.69 -3.48
N PRO A 116 23.17 -1.63 -4.29
CA PRO A 116 24.26 -1.06 -5.07
C PRO A 116 25.27 -0.36 -4.15
N ALA A 117 26.52 -0.22 -4.61
CA ALA A 117 27.62 0.31 -3.78
C ALA A 117 27.44 1.76 -3.30
N ASN A 118 26.55 2.53 -3.92
CA ASN A 118 26.18 3.89 -3.52
C ASN A 118 25.04 3.94 -2.49
N ALA A 119 24.35 2.83 -2.23
CA ALA A 119 23.35 2.74 -1.17
C ALA A 119 24.04 2.59 0.20
N PRO A 120 23.47 3.16 1.28
CA PRO A 120 23.95 2.89 2.63
C PRO A 120 23.70 1.43 3.01
N ALA A 121 24.46 0.93 3.98
CA ALA A 121 24.15 -0.33 4.66
C ALA A 121 23.20 -0.03 5.83
N PRO A 122 21.89 -0.34 5.72
CA PRO A 122 20.94 -0.06 6.79
C PRO A 122 21.22 -0.94 8.02
N PRO A 123 21.13 -0.41 9.25
CA PRO A 123 21.20 -1.23 10.45
C PRO A 123 19.98 -2.16 10.53
N GLY A 124 20.21 -3.41 10.93
CA GLY A 124 19.13 -4.40 11.08
C GLY A 124 18.18 -4.07 12.24
N ARG A 125 16.91 -4.40 12.07
CA ARG A 125 15.78 -4.23 13.00
C ARG A 125 15.04 -5.56 13.19
N TRP A 126 14.12 -5.59 14.15
CA TRP A 126 13.39 -6.81 14.54
C TRP A 126 12.63 -7.47 13.37
N ILE A 127 12.04 -6.65 12.48
CA ILE A 127 11.26 -7.15 11.34
C ILE A 127 12.10 -7.96 10.33
N ASP A 128 13.39 -7.66 10.19
CA ASP A 128 14.27 -8.33 9.22
C ASP A 128 14.58 -9.79 9.62
N ALA A 129 14.37 -10.13 10.89
CA ALA A 129 14.63 -11.46 11.44
C ALA A 129 13.39 -12.38 11.44
N GLN A 130 12.27 -11.93 10.88
CA GLN A 130 11.02 -12.70 10.88
C GLN A 130 11.02 -13.71 9.72
N GLU A 131 11.18 -15.00 10.03
CA GLU A 131 11.22 -16.08 9.04
C GLU A 131 9.88 -16.28 8.30
N ASP A 132 8.78 -15.81 8.90
CA ASP A 132 7.44 -15.86 8.30
C ASP A 132 7.28 -14.87 7.12
N LEU A 133 8.13 -13.84 7.01
CA LEU A 133 8.13 -12.90 5.89
C LEU A 133 9.00 -13.41 4.74
N LEU A 134 8.49 -14.43 4.03
CA LEU A 134 9.17 -15.03 2.88
C LEU A 134 9.31 -14.05 1.70
N PRO A 135 10.34 -14.17 0.84
CA PRO A 135 10.43 -13.39 -0.39
C PRO A 135 9.16 -13.52 -1.23
N VAL A 136 8.64 -12.39 -1.69
CA VAL A 136 7.37 -12.34 -2.43
C VAL A 136 7.56 -12.71 -3.91
N HIS A 137 6.54 -13.30 -4.50
CA HIS A 137 6.51 -13.56 -5.93
C HIS A 137 6.14 -12.27 -6.68
N GLU A 138 6.93 -11.91 -7.70
CA GLU A 138 6.68 -10.76 -8.58
C GLU A 138 6.39 -9.43 -7.84
N PRO A 139 7.33 -8.92 -7.01
CA PRO A 139 7.17 -7.61 -6.35
C PRO A 139 6.98 -6.47 -7.35
N ASP A 140 6.42 -5.34 -6.88
CA ASP A 140 6.26 -4.10 -7.65
C ASP A 140 7.57 -3.66 -8.29
N GLY A 141 7.65 -3.83 -9.61
CA GLY A 141 8.87 -3.62 -10.38
C GLY A 141 9.35 -2.16 -10.36
N ASP A 142 8.47 -1.19 -10.17
CA ASP A 142 8.85 0.21 -10.04
C ASP A 142 9.51 0.50 -8.67
N THR A 143 8.98 -0.06 -7.58
CA THR A 143 9.61 -0.02 -6.26
C THR A 143 10.97 -0.70 -6.26
N VAL A 144 11.07 -1.93 -6.76
CA VAL A 144 12.36 -2.65 -6.83
C VAL A 144 13.38 -1.87 -7.65
N ARG A 145 12.99 -1.41 -8.86
CA ARG A 145 13.86 -0.61 -9.73
C ARG A 145 14.33 0.68 -9.05
N ALA A 146 13.44 1.36 -8.32
CA ALA A 146 13.80 2.58 -7.61
C ALA A 146 14.85 2.32 -6.52
N LEU A 147 14.63 1.31 -5.68
CA LEU A 147 15.52 0.99 -4.58
C LEU A 147 16.89 0.50 -5.07
N LEU A 148 16.93 -0.25 -6.19
CA LEU A 148 18.15 -0.66 -6.87
C LEU A 148 18.98 0.49 -7.47
N THR A 149 18.44 1.71 -7.53
CA THR A 149 19.27 2.89 -7.90
C THR A 149 20.23 3.29 -6.78
N GLY A 150 19.93 2.93 -5.52
CA GLY A 150 20.65 3.43 -4.35
C GLY A 150 20.48 4.92 -4.07
N GLU A 151 19.61 5.61 -4.82
CA GLU A 151 19.31 7.02 -4.64
C GLU A 151 18.11 7.20 -3.71
N MET A 152 18.24 8.09 -2.72
CA MET A 152 17.11 8.53 -1.92
C MET A 152 16.31 9.58 -2.70
N GLY A 153 15.15 9.17 -3.21
CA GLY A 153 14.22 10.07 -3.89
C GLY A 153 13.71 11.19 -2.98
N THR A 154 13.37 12.33 -3.57
CA THR A 154 12.80 13.49 -2.85
C THR A 154 11.63 14.06 -3.62
N ARG A 155 10.76 14.85 -2.99
CA ARG A 155 9.64 15.49 -3.70
C ARG A 155 10.07 16.29 -4.93
N SER A 156 11.17 17.04 -4.83
CA SER A 156 11.74 17.85 -5.91
C SER A 156 12.53 17.05 -6.95
N ARG A 157 13.09 15.90 -6.56
CA ARG A 157 13.85 15.00 -7.43
C ARG A 157 13.44 13.56 -7.12
N PRO A 158 12.24 13.13 -7.53
CA PRO A 158 11.77 11.80 -7.21
C PRO A 158 12.47 10.76 -8.06
N VAL A 159 12.59 9.54 -7.53
CA VAL A 159 12.98 8.38 -8.34
C VAL A 159 11.77 7.93 -9.17
N ASN A 160 12.03 7.39 -10.36
CA ASN A 160 11.02 7.03 -11.36
C ASN A 160 9.98 8.15 -11.59
N PRO A 161 10.36 9.28 -12.23
CA PRO A 161 9.51 10.46 -12.36
C PRO A 161 8.16 10.21 -13.08
N GLN A 162 8.05 9.11 -13.83
CA GLN A 162 6.87 8.74 -14.61
C GLN A 162 6.14 7.50 -14.04
N ALA A 163 6.56 6.95 -12.90
CA ALA A 163 5.88 5.79 -12.31
C ALA A 163 4.53 6.21 -11.72
N GLU A 164 3.46 5.70 -12.31
CA GLU A 164 2.06 5.94 -11.95
C GLU A 164 1.43 4.76 -11.18
N GLY A 165 2.17 3.67 -11.00
CA GLY A 165 1.71 2.44 -10.38
C GLY A 165 1.33 2.57 -8.89
N ALA A 166 0.71 1.52 -8.36
CA ALA A 166 0.17 1.51 -7.00
C ALA A 166 1.21 1.20 -5.90
N GLY A 167 2.51 1.05 -6.23
CA GLY A 167 3.54 0.65 -5.26
C GLY A 167 3.71 1.61 -4.08
N ALA A 168 3.64 2.93 -4.31
CA ALA A 168 3.61 3.89 -3.21
C ALA A 168 2.27 3.87 -2.44
N LEU A 169 1.16 3.71 -3.16
CA LEU A 169 -0.19 3.70 -2.59
C LEU A 169 -0.38 2.53 -1.61
N MET A 170 -0.01 1.30 -2.01
CA MET A 170 -0.27 0.07 -1.24
C MET A 170 0.29 0.10 0.18
N ARG A 171 1.37 0.87 0.40
CA ARG A 171 2.10 0.93 1.67
C ARG A 171 1.84 2.20 2.48
N SER A 172 0.84 3.00 2.11
CA SER A 172 0.63 4.35 2.69
C SER A 172 -0.32 4.42 3.89
N ALA A 173 -1.03 3.35 4.23
CA ALA A 173 -1.91 3.33 5.40
C ALA A 173 -1.20 3.74 6.73
N PRO A 174 0.03 3.27 7.03
CA PRO A 174 0.68 3.56 8.30
C PRO A 174 0.88 5.04 8.61
N PHE A 175 1.03 5.90 7.60
CA PHE A 175 1.15 7.34 7.81
C PHE A 175 -0.10 7.93 8.48
N GLY A 176 -1.27 7.39 8.15
CA GLY A 176 -2.56 7.75 8.77
C GLY A 176 -2.77 7.17 10.17
N LEU A 177 -1.87 6.30 10.64
CA LEU A 177 -1.96 5.68 11.97
C LEU A 177 -1.13 6.41 13.03
N VAL A 178 -0.29 7.39 12.66
CA VAL A 178 0.53 8.15 13.62
C VAL A 178 -0.32 9.24 14.29
N PRO A 179 -0.55 9.18 15.62
CA PRO A 179 -1.42 10.11 16.30
C PRO A 179 -0.67 11.39 16.66
N ARG A 180 -1.42 12.45 17.02
CA ARG A 180 -0.89 13.72 17.54
C ARG A 180 0.00 14.52 16.58
N ILE A 181 -0.06 14.20 15.29
CA ILE A 181 0.49 15.05 14.21
C ILE A 181 -0.65 15.66 13.39
N PRO A 182 -0.50 16.90 12.87
CA PRO A 182 -1.52 17.51 12.04
C PRO A 182 -1.65 16.79 10.69
N GLU A 183 -2.81 16.90 10.06
CA GLU A 183 -3.10 16.29 8.75
C GLU A 183 -2.06 16.67 7.68
N SER A 184 -1.62 17.93 7.64
CA SER A 184 -0.57 18.40 6.73
C SER A 184 0.77 17.71 6.95
N MET A 185 1.04 17.18 8.15
CA MET A 185 2.23 16.38 8.42
C MET A 185 2.09 14.97 7.87
N VAL A 186 0.90 14.36 7.99
CA VAL A 186 0.59 13.05 7.38
C VAL A 186 0.75 13.14 5.87
N GLU A 187 0.12 14.12 5.23
CA GLU A 187 0.26 14.37 3.79
C GLU A 187 1.73 14.52 3.40
N ARG A 188 2.48 15.38 4.11
CA ARG A 188 3.90 15.62 3.85
C ARG A 188 4.72 14.33 3.92
N LEU A 189 4.58 13.57 5.00
CA LEU A 189 5.31 12.31 5.21
C LEU A 189 4.98 11.30 4.12
N THR A 190 3.70 11.15 3.77
CA THR A 190 3.26 10.23 2.71
C THR A 190 3.84 10.63 1.35
N VAL A 191 3.80 11.91 0.98
CA VAL A 191 4.31 12.38 -0.31
C VAL A 191 5.84 12.29 -0.37
N ASP A 192 6.54 12.59 0.73
CA ASP A 192 8.00 12.42 0.83
C ASP A 192 8.39 10.94 0.67
N ALA A 193 7.68 10.04 1.36
CA ALA A 193 7.92 8.59 1.28
C ALA A 193 7.57 7.99 -0.09
N ALA A 194 6.48 8.45 -0.71
CA ALA A 194 6.10 8.03 -2.05
C ALA A 194 7.17 8.42 -3.08
N ALA A 195 7.77 9.61 -2.95
CA ALA A 195 8.83 10.12 -3.83
C ALA A 195 10.13 9.30 -3.78
N LEU A 196 10.31 8.42 -2.78
CA LEU A 196 11.42 7.47 -2.72
C LEU A 196 11.38 6.48 -3.88
N THR A 197 10.19 6.13 -4.41
CA THR A 197 10.09 5.16 -5.53
C THR A 197 9.16 5.56 -6.67
N HIS A 198 8.19 6.44 -6.44
CA HIS A 198 7.22 6.88 -7.44
C HIS A 198 7.22 8.41 -7.56
N GLY A 199 7.51 8.93 -8.75
CA GLY A 199 7.60 10.36 -8.98
C GLY A 199 6.38 11.03 -9.60
N SER A 200 5.42 10.26 -10.13
CA SER A 200 4.20 10.86 -10.66
C SER A 200 3.43 11.61 -9.57
N ALA A 201 3.00 12.83 -9.89
CA ALA A 201 2.17 13.63 -8.98
C ALA A 201 0.86 12.90 -8.63
N ALA A 202 0.28 12.19 -9.60
CA ALA A 202 -0.92 11.39 -9.38
C ALA A 202 -0.67 10.28 -8.35
N ALA A 203 0.38 9.48 -8.52
CA ALA A 203 0.70 8.39 -7.59
C ALA A 203 0.95 8.90 -6.16
N ARG A 204 1.71 9.99 -6.01
CA ARG A 204 1.99 10.59 -4.69
C ARG A 204 0.75 11.22 -4.05
N GLY A 205 -0.06 11.92 -4.84
CA GLY A 205 -1.32 12.50 -4.38
C GLY A 205 -2.30 11.43 -3.92
N THR A 206 -2.49 10.37 -4.70
CA THR A 206 -3.38 9.25 -4.34
C THR A 206 -2.90 8.52 -3.08
N ALA A 207 -1.59 8.31 -2.92
CA ALA A 207 -1.03 7.77 -1.68
C ALA A 207 -1.39 8.65 -0.46
N ALA A 208 -1.27 9.98 -0.59
CA ALA A 208 -1.63 10.93 0.46
C ALA A 208 -3.12 10.86 0.81
N LEU A 209 -4.01 10.85 -0.19
CA LEU A 209 -5.46 10.71 0.01
C LEU A 209 -5.79 9.42 0.79
N PHE A 210 -5.16 8.30 0.45
CA PHE A 210 -5.36 7.06 1.19
C PHE A 210 -4.92 7.16 2.66
N SER A 211 -3.74 7.73 2.93
CA SER A 211 -3.30 7.96 4.31
C SER A 211 -4.23 8.92 5.08
N GLY A 212 -4.82 9.90 4.39
CA GLY A 212 -5.83 10.80 4.94
C GLY A 212 -7.11 10.08 5.34
N ILE A 213 -7.62 9.16 4.51
CA ILE A 213 -8.77 8.30 4.87
C ILE A 213 -8.45 7.49 6.12
N ILE A 214 -7.27 6.83 6.17
CA ILE A 214 -6.90 6.02 7.32
C ILE A 214 -6.83 6.88 8.60
N ARG A 215 -6.29 8.10 8.53
CA ARG A 215 -6.30 9.05 9.65
C ARG A 215 -7.72 9.40 10.10
N ALA A 216 -8.59 9.77 9.15
CA ALA A 216 -9.97 10.12 9.43
C ALA A 216 -10.74 8.99 10.13
N LEU A 217 -10.51 7.74 9.72
CA LEU A 217 -11.15 6.56 10.29
C LEU A 217 -10.53 6.13 11.63
N ALA A 218 -9.21 6.04 11.70
CA ALA A 218 -8.51 5.44 12.84
C ALA A 218 -8.29 6.41 14.00
N ILE A 219 -8.02 7.69 13.71
CA ILE A 219 -7.64 8.71 14.70
C ILE A 219 -8.81 9.65 14.98
N ASP A 220 -9.43 10.20 13.94
CA ASP A 220 -10.53 11.16 14.12
C ASP A 220 -11.87 10.47 14.44
N GLY A 221 -11.95 9.15 14.21
CA GLY A 221 -13.14 8.35 14.51
C GLY A 221 -14.34 8.68 13.64
N LEU A 222 -14.11 9.24 12.45
CA LEU A 222 -15.16 9.62 11.51
C LEU A 222 -15.82 8.39 10.87
N SER A 223 -17.06 8.56 10.42
CA SER A 223 -17.71 7.58 9.55
C SER A 223 -17.03 7.53 8.18
N LEU A 224 -17.22 6.42 7.45
CA LEU A 224 -16.74 6.29 6.07
C LEU A 224 -17.24 7.43 5.18
N ALA A 225 -18.53 7.78 5.27
CA ALA A 225 -19.10 8.86 4.47
C ALA A 225 -18.45 10.22 4.76
N GLU A 226 -18.12 10.50 6.02
CA GLU A 226 -17.41 11.73 6.40
C GLU A 226 -15.96 11.74 5.91
N ALA A 227 -15.24 10.62 6.05
CA ALA A 227 -13.87 10.47 5.57
C ALA A 227 -13.79 10.67 4.05
N LEU A 228 -14.69 10.06 3.29
CA LEU A 228 -14.75 10.21 1.82
C LEU A 228 -15.08 11.64 1.39
N ARG A 229 -15.92 12.35 2.16
CA ARG A 229 -16.25 13.74 1.88
C ARG A 229 -15.03 14.66 2.05
N LEU A 230 -14.15 14.39 3.01
CA LEU A 230 -12.90 15.14 3.19
C LEU A 230 -11.97 14.94 1.98
N VAL A 231 -11.72 13.68 1.63
CA VAL A 231 -10.84 13.31 0.50
C VAL A 231 -11.32 13.85 -0.84
N ARG A 232 -12.63 13.84 -1.12
CA ARG A 232 -13.16 14.45 -2.35
C ARG A 232 -12.93 15.96 -2.40
N GLY A 233 -12.86 16.64 -1.25
CA GLY A 233 -12.50 18.05 -1.18
C GLY A 233 -11.03 18.27 -1.55
N GLU A 234 -10.15 17.46 -0.97
CA GLU A 234 -8.70 17.51 -1.22
C GLU A 234 -8.35 17.16 -2.66
N GLU A 235 -8.97 16.13 -3.23
CA GLU A 235 -8.78 15.74 -4.63
C GLU A 235 -9.13 16.88 -5.60
N GLN A 236 -10.21 17.61 -5.33
CA GLN A 236 -10.60 18.78 -6.12
C GLN A 236 -9.58 19.92 -6.00
N ASP A 237 -9.00 20.11 -4.83
CA ASP A 237 -7.99 21.14 -4.61
C ASP A 237 -6.64 20.77 -5.25
N LEU A 238 -6.25 19.50 -5.20
CA LEU A 238 -5.10 18.97 -5.94
C LEU A 238 -5.28 19.13 -7.46
N ALA A 239 -6.47 18.82 -7.99
CA ALA A 239 -6.78 19.00 -9.40
C ALA A 239 -6.71 20.47 -9.83
N ARG A 240 -7.16 21.40 -8.97
CA ARG A 240 -7.03 22.85 -9.19
C ARG A 240 -5.57 23.30 -9.16
N GLY A 241 -4.79 22.84 -8.19
CA GLY A 241 -3.36 23.14 -8.06
C GLY A 241 -2.56 22.67 -9.28
N ALA A 242 -2.78 21.43 -9.73
CA ALA A 242 -2.13 20.87 -10.92
C ALA A 242 -2.47 21.67 -12.20
N ALA A 243 -3.72 22.14 -12.33
CA ALA A 243 -4.12 23.00 -13.45
C ALA A 243 -3.44 24.39 -13.40
N HIS A 244 -3.23 24.94 -12.20
CA HIS A 244 -2.49 26.19 -12.01
C HIS A 244 -1.00 26.04 -12.34
N ASP A 245 -0.36 24.95 -11.93
CA ASP A 245 1.06 24.69 -12.20
C ASP A 245 1.31 24.40 -13.69
N ALA A 246 0.42 23.64 -14.33
CA ALA A 246 0.46 23.41 -15.78
C ALA A 246 0.32 24.72 -16.59
N GLY A 247 -0.48 25.67 -16.09
CA GLY A 247 -0.61 27.01 -16.66
C GLY A 247 0.60 27.92 -16.44
N ALA A 248 1.35 27.74 -15.35
CA ALA A 248 2.54 28.51 -15.03
C ALA A 248 3.80 28.02 -15.79
N THR A 249 3.84 26.74 -16.19
CA THR A 249 4.95 26.18 -17.00
C THR A 249 4.79 26.35 -18.51
N GLY A 250 3.87 27.21 -18.97
CA GLY A 250 3.67 27.53 -20.38
C GLY A 250 4.88 28.22 -21.00
N VAL A 251 5.89 27.44 -21.42
CA VAL A 251 6.94 27.89 -22.34
C VAL A 251 6.26 28.28 -23.65
N PRO A 252 6.40 29.53 -24.14
CA PRO A 252 5.81 29.89 -25.42
C PRO A 252 6.55 29.13 -26.52
N SER A 253 5.84 28.27 -27.25
CA SER A 253 6.31 27.65 -28.49
C SER A 253 6.61 28.75 -29.53
N GLY A 254 7.84 29.27 -29.48
CA GLY A 254 8.42 30.05 -30.54
C GLY A 254 8.81 29.12 -31.69
N SER A 255 8.04 29.21 -32.78
CA SER A 255 8.39 28.67 -34.08
C SER A 255 9.82 29.10 -34.48
N THR A 256 10.74 28.14 -34.60
CA THR A 256 12.00 28.33 -35.33
C THR A 256 12.05 27.34 -36.48
N ALA A 257 11.99 27.89 -37.70
CA ALA A 257 12.21 27.19 -38.95
C ALA A 257 13.60 26.51 -39.01
N PRO A 258 13.78 25.47 -39.85
CA PRO A 258 15.00 24.68 -39.86
C PRO A 258 16.14 25.39 -40.63
N VAL A 259 17.35 25.34 -40.08
CA VAL A 259 18.61 25.68 -40.77
C VAL A 259 19.32 24.37 -41.12
N PRO A 260 19.72 24.13 -42.39
CA PRO A 260 20.44 22.92 -42.77
C PRO A 260 21.95 23.14 -42.59
N LEU A 261 22.66 22.16 -42.05
CA LEU A 261 24.11 22.10 -42.12
C LEU A 261 24.56 20.73 -42.59
N THR A 262 25.12 20.75 -43.79
CA THR A 262 25.92 19.73 -44.47
C THR A 262 27.25 19.51 -43.76
N GLY A 263 27.77 18.27 -43.80
CA GLY A 263 29.18 17.99 -43.49
C GLY A 263 29.46 16.50 -43.31
N GLU A 264 29.90 15.84 -44.38
CA GLU A 264 30.57 14.54 -44.38
C GLU A 264 31.84 14.56 -43.51
N ALA A 265 32.16 13.46 -42.84
CA ALA A 265 33.21 12.52 -43.28
C ALA A 265 33.66 11.51 -42.20
N ASP A 266 33.77 10.27 -42.66
CA ASP A 266 34.81 9.26 -42.38
C ASP A 266 34.78 8.35 -41.13
N ARG A 267 34.75 7.04 -41.43
CA ARG A 267 35.16 5.88 -40.61
C ARG A 267 36.49 5.37 -41.20
N PRO A 268 37.39 4.66 -40.48
CA PRO A 268 37.24 3.20 -40.20
C PRO A 268 37.97 2.75 -38.89
N GLY A 269 37.90 1.54 -38.33
CA GLY A 269 37.33 0.24 -38.68
C GLY A 269 37.96 -0.86 -37.78
N ALA A 270 37.29 -2.03 -37.70
CA ALA A 270 37.79 -3.37 -37.29
C ALA A 270 38.22 -3.57 -35.81
N ARG A 271 38.01 -4.71 -35.13
CA ARG A 271 38.16 -6.14 -35.53
C ARG A 271 37.34 -7.12 -34.67
N ARG A 272 37.00 -8.26 -35.30
CA ARG A 272 36.55 -9.54 -34.70
C ARG A 272 37.66 -10.23 -33.90
N GLY A 273 37.28 -11.03 -32.90
CA GLY A 273 38.08 -12.11 -32.31
C GLY A 273 37.16 -13.18 -31.72
N ALA A 274 37.32 -14.43 -32.17
CA ALA A 274 36.56 -15.61 -31.80
C ALA A 274 37.43 -16.58 -30.98
N ALA A 275 36.82 -17.36 -30.09
CA ALA A 275 37.22 -18.69 -29.57
C ALA A 275 36.37 -18.97 -28.31
N GLY A 276 35.87 -20.16 -27.99
CA GLY A 276 35.95 -21.49 -28.61
C GLY A 276 35.23 -22.47 -27.67
N ASP A 277 34.49 -23.41 -28.24
CA ASP A 277 33.92 -24.57 -27.53
C ASP A 277 35.03 -25.57 -27.14
N ALA A 278 34.88 -26.25 -26.00
CA ALA A 278 34.86 -27.71 -25.94
C ALA A 278 34.80 -28.29 -24.51
N ALA A 279 33.80 -29.15 -24.33
CA ALA A 279 33.88 -30.51 -23.80
C ALA A 279 33.82 -30.78 -22.27
N THR A 280 32.87 -31.68 -22.02
CA THR A 280 32.40 -32.36 -20.82
C THR A 280 33.23 -33.62 -20.49
N THR A 281 33.28 -33.97 -19.20
CA THR A 281 33.28 -35.32 -18.57
C THR A 281 33.09 -35.06 -17.06
N GLY A 282 32.40 -35.81 -16.22
CA GLY A 282 31.66 -37.07 -16.29
C GLY A 282 31.52 -37.60 -14.85
N ASP A 283 30.34 -38.12 -14.55
CA ASP A 283 30.02 -39.14 -13.53
C ASP A 283 29.48 -38.75 -12.13
N ALA A 284 28.63 -39.66 -11.67
CA ALA A 284 27.43 -39.53 -10.85
C ALA A 284 27.61 -39.99 -9.38
N GLY A 285 26.64 -39.63 -8.54
CA GLY A 285 26.45 -40.20 -7.21
C GLY A 285 25.13 -39.76 -6.56
N ASP A 286 24.24 -40.73 -6.37
CA ASP A 286 22.84 -40.66 -5.91
C ASP A 286 22.54 -39.88 -4.62
N GLY A 287 21.32 -39.31 -4.54
CA GLY A 287 20.68 -38.89 -3.29
C GLY A 287 19.33 -38.19 -3.46
N ARG A 288 18.23 -38.96 -3.40
CA ARG A 288 16.83 -38.52 -3.50
C ARG A 288 16.42 -37.51 -2.41
N VAL A 289 15.83 -36.37 -2.78
CA VAL A 289 14.73 -35.69 -2.03
C VAL A 289 13.80 -34.97 -3.03
N ALA A 290 12.55 -34.79 -2.61
CA ALA A 290 11.32 -34.63 -3.39
C ALA A 290 11.13 -33.31 -4.17
N ALA A 291 10.15 -33.37 -5.07
CA ALA A 291 9.80 -32.43 -6.12
C ALA A 291 9.36 -31.02 -5.67
N ALA A 292 10.00 -30.01 -6.25
CA ALA A 292 9.40 -28.75 -6.68
C ALA A 292 10.31 -28.14 -7.76
N ALA A 293 9.98 -28.38 -9.03
CA ALA A 293 10.69 -27.79 -10.17
C ALA A 293 9.64 -27.30 -11.17
N VAL A 294 9.46 -25.98 -11.22
CA VAL A 294 8.92 -25.29 -12.39
C VAL A 294 10.01 -24.34 -12.89
N ALA A 295 10.25 -24.43 -14.19
CA ALA A 295 11.51 -24.09 -14.85
C ALA A 295 11.81 -22.59 -14.86
N ALA A 296 13.07 -22.26 -14.55
CA ALA A 296 13.69 -21.00 -14.91
C ALA A 296 13.91 -20.95 -16.43
N THR A 297 13.16 -20.12 -17.14
CA THR A 297 13.50 -19.68 -18.49
C THR A 297 14.11 -18.28 -18.41
N THR A 298 15.41 -18.20 -18.65
CA THR A 298 16.13 -16.96 -18.94
C THR A 298 15.53 -16.33 -20.21
N ALA A 299 14.75 -15.26 -20.04
CA ALA A 299 14.27 -14.46 -21.16
C ALA A 299 15.34 -13.41 -21.51
N ASP A 300 15.95 -13.64 -22.66
CA ASP A 300 16.85 -12.74 -23.36
C ASP A 300 16.16 -11.41 -23.67
N ALA A 301 16.89 -10.32 -23.50
CA ALA A 301 16.40 -8.97 -23.73
C ALA A 301 16.30 -8.71 -25.24
N THR A 302 15.08 -8.69 -25.78
CA THR A 302 14.84 -7.97 -27.03
C THR A 302 13.41 -7.41 -27.10
N THR A 303 13.37 -6.10 -27.25
CA THR A 303 12.21 -5.21 -27.34
C THR A 303 11.24 -5.60 -28.46
N THR A 304 10.00 -5.93 -28.08
CA THR A 304 8.80 -5.60 -28.85
C THR A 304 7.71 -5.25 -27.85
N GLY A 305 7.32 -3.98 -27.84
CA GLY A 305 6.36 -3.42 -26.89
C GLY A 305 4.98 -4.05 -27.04
N SER A 306 4.66 -4.97 -26.13
CA SER A 306 3.33 -5.01 -25.54
C SER A 306 3.34 -3.97 -24.43
N ARG A 307 2.61 -2.86 -24.62
CA ARG A 307 2.36 -1.92 -23.53
C ARG A 307 1.43 -2.68 -22.59
N ALA A 308 1.99 -3.43 -21.63
CA ALA A 308 1.21 -4.02 -20.55
C ALA A 308 0.34 -2.89 -20.01
N GLU A 309 -0.97 -3.08 -20.03
CA GLU A 309 -1.95 -2.10 -19.55
C GLU A 309 -1.58 -1.80 -18.09
N SER A 310 -0.89 -0.68 -17.86
CA SER A 310 -0.23 -0.43 -16.60
C SER A 310 -1.28 0.06 -15.62
N THR A 311 -1.57 -0.73 -14.61
CA THR A 311 -2.41 -0.30 -13.49
C THR A 311 -1.87 1.01 -12.90
N THR A 312 -2.77 1.87 -12.44
CA THR A 312 -2.41 3.17 -11.86
C THR A 312 -2.80 3.20 -10.39
N ALA A 313 -2.11 4.03 -9.59
CA ALA A 313 -2.50 4.30 -8.22
C ALA A 313 -3.94 4.83 -8.15
N ALA A 314 -4.29 5.79 -9.02
CA ALA A 314 -5.62 6.39 -9.05
C ALA A 314 -6.73 5.37 -9.36
N GLY A 315 -6.57 4.57 -10.42
CA GLY A 315 -7.54 3.53 -10.78
C GLY A 315 -7.69 2.45 -9.71
N THR A 316 -6.57 2.04 -9.10
CA THR A 316 -6.55 1.07 -8.00
C THR A 316 -7.24 1.62 -6.74
N PHE A 317 -6.99 2.88 -6.40
CA PHE A 317 -7.62 3.53 -5.26
C PHE A 317 -9.13 3.68 -5.47
N GLU A 318 -9.55 4.13 -6.65
CA GLU A 318 -10.97 4.26 -6.99
C GLU A 318 -11.70 2.90 -6.91
N ALA A 319 -11.07 1.82 -7.39
CA ALA A 319 -11.61 0.47 -7.25
C ALA A 319 -11.77 0.06 -5.78
N ALA A 320 -10.79 0.36 -4.92
CA ALA A 320 -10.88 0.08 -3.49
C ALA A 320 -12.01 0.87 -2.81
N LEU A 321 -12.15 2.16 -3.12
CA LEU A 321 -13.22 3.00 -2.55
C LEU A 321 -14.61 2.50 -2.94
N GLN A 322 -14.78 2.15 -4.23
CA GLN A 322 -16.05 1.61 -4.72
C GLN A 322 -16.38 0.28 -4.02
N ALA A 323 -15.41 -0.61 -3.90
CA ALA A 323 -15.58 -1.90 -3.24
C ALA A 323 -15.96 -1.76 -1.76
N VAL A 324 -15.33 -0.82 -1.03
CA VAL A 324 -15.67 -0.54 0.37
C VAL A 324 -17.08 0.02 0.51
N LEU A 325 -17.49 0.93 -0.38
CA LEU A 325 -18.84 1.47 -0.40
C LEU A 325 -19.89 0.37 -0.64
N GLU A 326 -19.68 -0.46 -1.65
CA GLU A 326 -20.57 -1.58 -1.97
C GLU A 326 -20.64 -2.59 -0.82
N GLY A 327 -19.51 -2.93 -0.21
CA GLY A 327 -19.46 -3.86 0.92
C GLY A 327 -20.17 -3.33 2.17
N VAL A 328 -20.02 -2.04 2.48
CA VAL A 328 -20.69 -1.39 3.63
C VAL A 328 -22.20 -1.28 3.39
N ASP A 329 -22.64 -1.04 2.15
CA ASP A 329 -24.05 -0.97 1.79
C ASP A 329 -24.73 -2.36 1.77
N GLU A 330 -24.01 -3.40 1.39
CA GLU A 330 -24.53 -4.77 1.26
C GLU A 330 -24.71 -5.48 2.61
N ALA A 331 -23.85 -5.19 3.58
CA ALA A 331 -23.75 -5.96 4.82
C ALA A 331 -23.88 -5.10 6.08
N ALA A 332 -24.50 -5.67 7.12
CA ALA A 332 -24.71 -4.97 8.39
C ALA A 332 -23.60 -5.20 9.42
N SER A 333 -22.95 -6.38 9.41
CA SER A 333 -21.92 -6.73 10.38
C SER A 333 -20.53 -6.35 9.84
N PRO A 334 -19.58 -5.87 10.67
CA PRO A 334 -18.24 -5.52 10.21
C PRO A 334 -17.49 -6.63 9.46
N ARG A 335 -17.71 -7.89 9.84
CA ARG A 335 -17.08 -9.04 9.17
C ARG A 335 -17.66 -9.30 7.79
N ASP A 336 -18.98 -9.19 7.67
CA ASP A 336 -19.65 -9.37 6.39
C ASP A 336 -19.35 -8.20 5.44
N GLN A 337 -19.20 -6.98 5.98
CA GLN A 337 -18.74 -5.81 5.24
C GLN A 337 -17.31 -5.98 4.72
N LEU A 338 -16.40 -6.54 5.53
CA LEU A 338 -15.06 -6.91 5.07
C LEU A 338 -15.16 -7.92 3.92
N ALA A 339 -15.86 -9.03 4.13
CA ALA A 339 -15.99 -10.08 3.12
C ALA A 339 -16.56 -9.57 1.80
N ALA A 340 -17.64 -8.77 1.85
CA ALA A 340 -18.26 -8.17 0.68
C ALA A 340 -17.33 -7.18 -0.02
N ALA A 341 -16.65 -6.30 0.73
CA ALA A 341 -15.71 -5.35 0.15
C ALA A 341 -14.53 -6.04 -0.55
N LEU A 342 -13.97 -7.11 0.04
CA LEU A 342 -12.90 -7.86 -0.62
C LEU A 342 -13.38 -8.59 -1.87
N ALA A 343 -14.61 -9.13 -1.86
CA ALA A 343 -15.21 -9.75 -3.03
C ALA A 343 -15.42 -8.74 -4.17
N HIS A 344 -15.95 -7.55 -3.87
CA HIS A 344 -16.12 -6.48 -4.86
C HIS A 344 -14.77 -5.98 -5.41
N ALA A 345 -13.75 -5.83 -4.56
CA ALA A 345 -12.42 -5.42 -4.99
C ALA A 345 -11.77 -6.45 -5.93
N ALA A 346 -11.89 -7.75 -5.62
CA ALA A 346 -11.40 -8.82 -6.47
C ALA A 346 -12.18 -8.92 -7.80
N ALA A 347 -13.47 -8.62 -7.79
CA ALA A 347 -14.35 -8.68 -8.96
C ALA A 347 -14.40 -7.38 -9.79
N ALA A 348 -13.71 -6.31 -9.37
CA ALA A 348 -13.82 -4.99 -9.98
C ALA A 348 -13.54 -4.99 -11.50
N GLY A 349 -12.69 -5.91 -11.99
CA GLY A 349 -12.48 -6.15 -13.43
C GLY A 349 -11.98 -4.93 -14.20
N ARG A 350 -11.41 -3.94 -13.51
CA ARG A 350 -10.93 -2.68 -14.08
C ARG A 350 -9.55 -2.87 -14.70
N PRO A 351 -9.34 -2.51 -15.98
CA PRO A 351 -8.05 -2.72 -16.64
C PRO A 351 -6.94 -1.79 -16.11
N ASP A 352 -7.32 -0.69 -15.44
CA ASP A 352 -6.41 0.30 -14.87
C ASP A 352 -6.14 0.11 -13.37
N ALA A 353 -6.63 -0.98 -12.76
CA ALA A 353 -6.56 -1.23 -11.33
C ALA A 353 -5.94 -2.60 -11.02
N SER A 354 -5.12 -2.66 -9.97
CA SER A 354 -4.71 -3.94 -9.39
C SER A 354 -5.78 -4.41 -8.40
N SER A 355 -6.42 -5.56 -8.68
CA SER A 355 -7.43 -6.16 -7.80
C SER A 355 -6.84 -6.57 -6.45
N THR A 356 -5.62 -7.12 -6.43
CA THR A 356 -4.93 -7.51 -5.19
C THR A 356 -4.67 -6.31 -4.30
N ILE A 357 -4.16 -5.22 -4.87
CA ILE A 357 -3.88 -4.00 -4.11
C ILE A 357 -5.18 -3.32 -3.68
N ALA A 358 -6.21 -3.29 -4.54
CA ALA A 358 -7.53 -2.77 -4.19
C ALA A 358 -8.16 -3.52 -3.01
N ALA A 359 -8.04 -4.84 -2.97
CA ALA A 359 -8.51 -5.67 -1.85
C ALA A 359 -7.74 -5.36 -0.56
N SER A 360 -6.41 -5.20 -0.63
CA SER A 360 -5.59 -4.80 0.51
C SER A 360 -5.98 -3.42 1.08
N LEU A 361 -6.16 -2.42 0.20
CA LEU A 361 -6.65 -1.09 0.55
C LEU A 361 -8.03 -1.15 1.23
N ALA A 362 -8.96 -1.93 0.66
CA ALA A 362 -10.31 -2.13 1.17
C ALA A 362 -10.30 -2.75 2.57
N GLY A 363 -9.51 -3.81 2.77
CA GLY A 363 -9.34 -4.44 4.07
C GLY A 363 -8.77 -3.47 5.11
N GLY A 364 -7.79 -2.65 4.73
CA GLY A 364 -7.24 -1.60 5.60
C GLY A 364 -8.26 -0.55 6.03
N MET A 365 -9.13 -0.09 5.13
CA MET A 365 -10.19 0.88 5.44
C MET A 365 -11.26 0.28 6.36
N ILE A 366 -11.76 -0.92 6.05
CA ILE A 366 -12.75 -1.61 6.89
C ILE A 366 -12.17 -1.91 8.28
N GLY A 367 -10.91 -2.35 8.33
CA GLY A 367 -10.17 -2.56 9.58
C GLY A 367 -9.96 -1.28 10.40
N ALA A 368 -9.65 -0.15 9.76
CA ALA A 368 -9.55 1.14 10.44
C ALA A 368 -10.92 1.67 10.93
N LEU A 369 -11.99 1.34 10.21
CA LEU A 369 -13.36 1.76 10.54
C LEU A 369 -13.94 0.98 11.73
N HIS A 370 -13.69 -0.33 11.81
CA HIS A 370 -14.32 -1.22 12.80
C HIS A 370 -13.36 -1.87 13.80
N GLY A 371 -12.05 -1.67 13.65
CA GLY A 371 -11.05 -2.37 14.45
C GLY A 371 -11.06 -3.87 14.22
N THR A 372 -10.70 -4.65 15.24
CA THR A 372 -10.62 -6.11 15.11
C THR A 372 -11.98 -6.80 14.96
N ALA A 373 -13.08 -6.09 15.20
CA ALA A 373 -14.43 -6.61 14.99
C ALA A 373 -14.71 -6.97 13.52
N ALA A 374 -14.01 -6.36 12.56
CA ALA A 374 -14.09 -6.70 11.14
C ALA A 374 -13.43 -8.03 10.78
N LEU A 375 -12.56 -8.57 11.64
CA LEU A 375 -11.69 -9.69 11.30
C LEU A 375 -12.23 -11.02 11.83
N PRO A 376 -11.93 -12.14 11.14
CA PRO A 376 -12.08 -13.48 11.72
C PRO A 376 -11.22 -13.61 12.99
N THR A 377 -11.71 -14.35 13.99
CA THR A 377 -11.03 -14.43 15.30
C THR A 377 -9.62 -15.02 15.22
N GLY A 378 -9.37 -15.91 14.26
CA GLY A 378 -8.04 -16.53 14.07
C GLY A 378 -6.94 -15.52 13.76
N TYR A 379 -7.27 -14.35 13.20
CA TYR A 379 -6.28 -13.28 12.95
C TYR A 379 -5.68 -12.69 14.23
N LEU A 380 -6.30 -12.91 15.40
CA LEU A 380 -5.86 -12.32 16.66
C LEU A 380 -4.80 -13.16 17.39
N ASP A 381 -4.69 -14.44 17.07
CA ASP A 381 -3.81 -15.38 17.78
C ASP A 381 -3.00 -16.30 16.85
N ALA A 382 -3.36 -16.45 15.58
CA ALA A 382 -2.65 -17.32 14.63
C ALA A 382 -1.15 -16.96 14.49
N PRO A 383 -0.27 -17.96 14.33
CA PRO A 383 1.15 -17.75 14.07
C PRO A 383 1.38 -17.17 12.65
N GLY A 384 2.63 -17.18 12.19
CA GLY A 384 2.96 -16.76 10.83
C GLY A 384 2.94 -15.24 10.65
N VAL A 385 2.62 -14.80 9.43
CA VAL A 385 2.57 -13.38 9.06
C VAL A 385 1.64 -12.58 9.98
N ALA A 386 0.51 -13.16 10.41
CA ALA A 386 -0.42 -12.50 11.33
C ALA A 386 0.25 -12.16 12.67
N ALA A 387 1.12 -13.02 13.19
CA ALA A 387 1.89 -12.74 14.41
C ALA A 387 2.88 -11.60 14.20
N VAL A 388 3.52 -11.51 13.03
CA VAL A 388 4.41 -10.41 12.66
C VAL A 388 3.66 -9.08 12.57
N VAL A 389 2.50 -9.07 11.92
CA VAL A 389 1.61 -7.89 11.83
C VAL A 389 1.24 -7.39 13.24
N ARG A 390 0.84 -8.30 14.14
CA ARG A 390 0.56 -7.95 15.54
C ARG A 390 1.78 -7.42 16.29
N GLY A 391 2.98 -7.92 15.97
CA GLY A 391 4.25 -7.42 16.52
C GLY A 391 4.53 -5.98 16.09
N MET A 392 4.39 -5.68 14.79
CA MET A 392 4.55 -4.32 14.26
C MET A 392 3.49 -3.35 14.78
N ALA A 393 2.24 -3.79 14.90
CA ALA A 393 1.19 -3.00 15.52
C ALA A 393 1.56 -2.62 16.97
N ARG A 394 2.07 -3.58 17.76
CA ARG A 394 2.55 -3.33 19.12
C ARG A 394 3.73 -2.36 19.16
N ALA A 395 4.70 -2.48 18.23
CA ALA A 395 5.83 -1.57 18.14
C ALA A 395 5.38 -0.14 17.84
N LEU A 396 4.47 0.05 16.87
CA LEU A 396 3.90 1.36 16.55
C LEU A 396 3.15 1.96 17.73
N LEU A 397 2.31 1.17 18.39
CA LEU A 397 1.55 1.63 19.55
C LEU A 397 2.50 2.03 20.68
N SER A 398 3.48 1.21 21.03
CA SER A 398 4.47 1.55 22.07
C SER A 398 5.23 2.85 21.75
N ALA A 399 5.69 3.01 20.50
CA ALA A 399 6.39 4.21 20.07
C ALA A 399 5.50 5.48 20.07
N THR A 400 4.19 5.32 19.88
CA THR A 400 3.24 6.43 19.78
C THR A 400 2.48 6.75 21.06
N THR A 401 2.38 5.84 22.03
CA THR A 401 1.67 6.04 23.31
C THR A 401 2.62 6.06 24.51
N GLY A 402 3.86 5.57 24.35
CA GLY A 402 4.84 5.41 25.44
C GLY A 402 4.52 4.25 26.39
N SER A 403 3.67 3.31 25.97
CA SER A 403 3.26 2.12 26.76
C SER A 403 4.09 0.90 26.50
#